data_AF-A0A8T3ZK01-F1
#
_entry.id   AF-A0A8T3ZK01-F1
#
_cell.length_a   1.000
_cell.length_b   1.000
_cell.length_c   1.000
_cell.angle_alpha   90.00
_cell.angle_beta   90.00
_cell.angle_gamma   90.00
#
_symmetry.space_group_name_H-M   'P 1'
#
loop_
_entity.id
_entity.type
_entity.pdbx_description
1 polymer ?
#
loop_
_entity_poly.entity_id
_entity_poly.type
_entity_poly.pdbx_seq_one_letter_code
_entity_poly.pdbx_strand_id
1 'polypeptide(L)' 'MTYSSHKKALKQLRNKPDKLKKFLKHNAPKERTTGQSRLRCRRCLRSGAYIGKYGLNLCRQCFREIAPKIGFKKFH' A
#
# COMPACT_ATOMS: atom_id res chain seq x y z
N MET A 1 3.46 5.18 10.42
CA MET A 1 3.03 3.80 10.66
C MET A 1 3.57 2.88 9.56
N THR A 2 4.88 2.64 9.52
CA THR A 2 5.44 1.54 8.71
C THR A 2 5.03 0.24 9.39
N TYR A 3 4.01 -0.41 8.84
CA TYR A 3 3.50 -1.68 9.34
C TYR A 3 4.65 -2.68 9.39
N SER A 4 5.08 -3.05 10.60
CA SER A 4 5.92 -4.21 10.82
C SER A 4 5.27 -5.39 10.09
N SER A 5 5.91 -5.85 9.02
CA SER A 5 5.40 -6.94 8.18
C SER A 5 4.88 -8.10 9.04
N HIS A 6 3.68 -8.60 8.74
CA HIS A 6 3.09 -9.80 9.37
C HIS A 6 4.04 -11.01 9.33
N LYS A 7 4.98 -11.02 8.37
CA LYS A 7 6.03 -12.04 8.23
C LYS A 7 6.99 -12.10 9.43
N LYS A 8 7.12 -11.04 10.25
CA LYS A 8 7.99 -11.06 11.44
C LYS A 8 7.56 -12.13 12.46
N ALA A 9 6.26 -12.34 12.63
CA ALA A 9 5.71 -13.37 13.52
C ALA A 9 6.04 -14.79 13.05
N LEU A 10 6.25 -14.99 11.74
CA LEU A 10 6.55 -16.30 11.18
C LEU A 10 7.92 -16.83 11.64
N LYS A 11 8.88 -15.97 11.98
CA LYS A 11 10.21 -16.39 12.45
C LYS A 11 10.12 -17.28 13.70
N GLN A 12 9.23 -16.95 14.63
CA GLN A 12 9.03 -17.71 15.88
C GLN A 12 8.22 -19.00 15.67
N LEU A 13 7.34 -19.03 14.66
CA LEU A 13 6.41 -20.13 14.42
C LEU A 13 6.99 -21.25 13.53
N ARG A 14 8.20 -21.06 12.96
CA ARG A 14 8.85 -22.05 12.08
C ARG A 14 8.99 -23.44 12.72
N ASN A 15 9.27 -23.50 14.03
CA ASN A 15 9.48 -24.77 14.74
C ASN A 15 8.16 -25.45 15.18
N LYS A 16 6.99 -24.85 14.89
CA LYS A 16 5.68 -25.33 15.34
C LYS A 16 4.69 -25.36 14.16
N PRO A 17 4.62 -26.48 13.40
CA PRO A 17 3.89 -26.53 12.13
C PRO A 17 2.38 -26.29 12.28
N ASP A 18 1.74 -26.82 13.33
CA ASP A 18 0.29 -26.65 13.52
C ASP A 18 -0.10 -25.22 13.89
N LYS A 19 0.73 -24.57 14.73
CA LYS A 19 0.54 -23.16 15.08
C LYS A 19 0.77 -22.25 13.88
N LEU A 20 1.74 -22.59 13.03
CA LEU A 20 2.00 -21.89 11.78
C LEU A 20 0.80 -21.98 10.82
N LYS A 21 0.23 -23.17 10.60
CA LYS A 21 -0.96 -23.37 9.77
C LYS A 21 -2.15 -22.53 10.27
N LYS A 22 -2.42 -22.56 11.59
CA LYS A 22 -3.49 -21.77 12.21
C LYS A 22 -3.26 -20.27 12.04
N PHE A 23 -2.03 -19.81 12.25
CA PHE A 23 -1.66 -18.40 12.08
C PHE A 23 -1.86 -17.90 10.65
N LEU A 24 -1.44 -18.69 9.65
CA LEU A 24 -1.62 -18.35 8.24
C LEU A 24 -3.11 -18.27 7.85
N LYS A 25 -3.94 -19.17 8.38
CA LYS A 25 -5.38 -19.18 8.08
C LYS A 25 -6.11 -17.94 8.62
N HIS A 26 -5.79 -17.50 9.84
CA HIS A 26 -6.58 -16.50 10.55
C HIS A 26 -5.98 -15.10 10.58
N ASN A 27 -4.65 -14.98 10.62
CA ASN A 27 -3.97 -13.69 10.84
C ASN A 27 -3.31 -13.13 9.56
N ALA A 28 -3.04 -13.97 8.56
CA ALA A 28 -2.41 -13.49 7.34
C ALA A 28 -3.33 -12.52 6.59
N PRO A 29 -2.78 -11.39 6.09
CA PRO A 29 -3.55 -10.48 5.27
C PRO A 29 -4.02 -11.19 4.01
N LYS A 30 -5.34 -11.26 3.80
CA LYS A 30 -5.95 -11.81 2.59
C LYS A 30 -5.69 -10.89 1.40
N GLU A 31 -5.35 -11.46 0.25
CA GLU A 31 -5.31 -10.72 -1.00
C GLU A 31 -6.72 -10.23 -1.38
N ARG A 32 -6.87 -8.92 -1.54
CA ARG A 32 -8.14 -8.27 -1.89
C ARG A 32 -8.08 -7.79 -3.32
N THR A 33 -9.12 -8.04 -4.12
CA THR A 33 -9.26 -7.51 -5.50
C THR A 33 -9.63 -6.03 -5.55
N THR A 34 -10.23 -5.50 -4.49
CA THR A 34 -10.72 -4.11 -4.40
C THR A 34 -10.34 -3.45 -3.08
N GLY A 35 -10.56 -2.13 -2.98
CA GLY A 35 -10.41 -1.35 -1.75
C GLY A 35 -9.12 -0.53 -1.64
N GLN A 36 -9.03 0.25 -0.56
CA GLN A 36 -7.97 1.24 -0.34
C GLN A 36 -6.56 0.63 -0.26
N SER A 37 -6.43 -0.64 0.12
CA SER A 37 -5.14 -1.33 0.25
C SER A 37 -4.43 -1.55 -1.09
N ARG A 38 -5.19 -1.64 -2.20
CA ARG A 38 -4.64 -1.71 -3.57
C ARG A 38 -4.27 -0.34 -4.12
N LEU A 39 -4.93 0.72 -3.66
CA LEU A 39 -4.68 2.08 -4.12
C LEU A 39 -3.40 2.61 -3.46
N ARG A 40 -2.26 2.43 -4.15
CA ARG A 40 -0.96 2.92 -3.70
C ARG A 40 -0.36 3.84 -4.73
N CYS A 41 0.20 4.94 -4.27
CA CYS A 41 0.95 5.85 -5.12
C CYS A 41 2.14 5.14 -5.76
N ARG A 42 2.31 5.31 -7.08
CA ARG A 42 3.44 4.72 -7.81
C ARG A 42 4.82 5.17 -7.30
N ARG A 43 4.92 6.38 -6.74
CA ARG A 43 6.19 6.99 -6.33
C ARG A 43 6.54 6.74 -4.87
N CYS A 44 5.62 7.03 -3.94
CA CYS A 44 5.89 6.96 -2.50
C CYS A 44 5.28 5.73 -1.81
N LEU A 45 4.52 4.90 -2.54
CA LEU A 45 3.84 3.69 -2.04
C LEU A 45 2.85 3.91 -0.89
N ARG A 46 2.54 5.16 -0.54
CA ARG A 46 1.50 5.51 0.43
C ARG A 46 0.12 5.31 -0.19
N SER A 47 -0.83 4.87 0.62
CA SER A 47 -2.24 4.69 0.26
C SER A 47 -3.13 5.90 0.57
N GLY A 48 -2.64 6.85 1.37
CA GLY A 48 -3.38 8.04 1.75
C GLY A 48 -3.47 9.08 0.63
N ALA A 49 -4.67 9.66 0.45
CA ALA A 49 -4.97 10.71 -0.53
C ALA A 49 -4.44 10.38 -1.93
N TYR A 50 -4.92 9.24 -2.44
CA TYR A 50 -4.62 8.72 -3.76
C TYR A 50 -5.47 9.42 -4.84
N ILE A 51 -4.82 9.87 -5.90
CA ILE A 51 -5.42 10.49 -7.09
C ILE A 51 -5.33 9.45 -8.21
N GLY A 52 -6.44 8.74 -8.44
CA GLY A 52 -6.59 7.77 -9.53
C GLY A 52 -7.21 8.35 -10.81
N LYS A 53 -7.71 9.59 -10.75
CA LYS A 53 -8.33 10.25 -11.90
C LYS A 53 -7.31 10.39 -13.04
N TYR A 54 -7.78 10.19 -14.27
CA TYR A 54 -6.95 10.26 -15.49
C TYR A 54 -5.78 9.28 -15.51
N GLY A 55 -5.83 8.20 -14.72
CA GLY A 55 -4.77 7.21 -14.67
C GLY A 55 -3.45 7.74 -14.08
N LEU A 56 -3.46 8.80 -13.27
CA LEU A 56 -2.24 9.34 -12.65
C LEU A 56 -1.68 8.36 -11.60
N ASN A 57 -2.53 7.82 -10.74
CA ASN A 57 -2.20 6.89 -9.66
C ASN A 57 -1.09 7.41 -8.72
N LEU A 58 -1.23 8.67 -8.30
CA LEU A 58 -0.26 9.39 -7.47
C LEU A 58 -0.87 9.83 -6.13
N CYS A 59 -0.02 10.05 -5.12
CA CYS A 59 -0.43 10.66 -3.87
C CYS A 59 -0.55 12.19 -4.03
N ARG A 60 -1.38 12.87 -3.22
CA ARG A 60 -1.51 14.34 -3.26
C ARG A 60 -0.19 15.10 -3.16
N GLN A 61 0.76 14.62 -2.36
CA GLN A 61 2.07 15.25 -2.16
C GLN A 61 2.92 15.10 -3.43
N CYS A 62 2.98 13.87 -3.93
CA CYS A 62 3.68 13.46 -5.14
C CYS A 62 3.16 14.19 -6.38
N PHE A 63 1.84 14.37 -6.45
CA PHE A 63 1.20 15.09 -7.54
C PHE A 63 1.63 16.55 -7.57
N ARG A 64 1.70 17.24 -6.42
CA ARG A 64 2.13 18.65 -6.37
C ARG A 64 3.55 18.86 -6.88
N GLU A 65 4.45 17.90 -6.63
CA GLU A 65 5.83 17.98 -7.13
C GLU A 65 5.93 17.72 -8.64
N ILE A 66 5.10 16.83 -9.18
CA ILE A 66 5.18 16.39 -10.59
C ILE A 66 4.25 17.22 -11.49
N ALA A 67 3.21 17.84 -10.93
CA ALA A 67 2.25 18.69 -11.63
C ALA A 67 2.90 19.65 -12.65
N PRO A 68 3.91 20.48 -12.30
CA PRO A 68 4.55 21.37 -13.26
C PRO A 68 5.27 20.63 -14.39
N LYS A 69 5.83 19.44 -14.13
CA LYS A 69 6.51 18.61 -15.13
C LYS A 69 5.55 17.93 -16.10
N ILE A 70 4.33 17.61 -15.66
CA ILE A 70 3.27 17.08 -16.52
C ILE A 70 2.63 18.19 -17.35
N GLY A 71 2.85 19.46 -17.01
CA GLY A 71 2.28 20.62 -17.71
C GLY A 71 1.03 21.19 -17.05
N PHE A 72 0.70 20.79 -15.80
CA PHE A 72 -0.34 21.46 -15.03
C PHE A 72 0.14 22.87 -14.66
N LYS A 73 -0.62 23.88 -15.07
CA LYS A 73 -0.43 25.28 -14.70
C LYS A 73 -1.53 25.71 -13.74
N LYS A 74 -1.16 26.52 -12.75
CA LYS A 74 -2.11 27.17 -11.85
C LYS A 74 -2.57 28.46 -12.53
N PHE A 75 -3.84 28.54 -12.91
CA PHE A 75 -4.41 29.71 -13.59
C PHE A 75 -5.09 30.70 -12.62
N HIS A 76 -5.31 30.31 -11.36
CA HIS A 76 -5.76 31.16 -10.25
C HIS A 76 -5.32 30.54 -8.91
#